data_AF-A0A0X3XTL0-F1
#
_entry.id   AF-A0A0X3XTL0-F1
#
_cell.length_a   1.000
_cell.length_b   1.000
_cell.length_c   1.000
_cell.angle_alpha   90.00
_cell.angle_beta   90.00
_cell.angle_gamma   90.00
#
_symmetry.space_group_name_H-M   'P 1'
#
loop_
_entity.id
_entity.type
_entity.pdbx_description
1 polymer ?
#
loop_
_entity_poly.entity_id
_entity_poly.type
_entity_poly.pdbx_seq_one_letter_code
_entity_poly.pdbx_strand_id
1 'polypeptide(L)'
;MRPGVTSPGPGRRRWLTWLLALCAVGTLGAIAWAGYLLFTPAGDTSQEAVERRAGMHHDQHTAAGRYYVPTHAELEDDGTAVLRYRVGNGQDSSVKDFLRTYDIAAKPTRVSQSEVTYSDRFGEVRREFAVTYNSSPGPGGYDHARITVRAWSDGASGDDAP
;
A
#
# COMPACT_ATOMS: atom_id res chain seq x y z
N MET A 1 23.65 -14.96 69.36
CA MET A 1 22.72 -15.66 68.45
C MET A 1 23.20 -15.48 67.02
N ARG A 2 23.63 -16.55 66.34
CA ARG A 2 23.94 -16.55 64.91
C ARG A 2 22.92 -17.45 64.20
N PRO A 3 22.18 -16.97 63.20
CA PRO A 3 21.25 -17.82 62.47
C PRO A 3 22.05 -18.76 61.55
N GLY A 4 21.73 -20.05 61.63
CA GLY A 4 22.28 -21.09 60.78
C GLY A 4 21.86 -20.88 59.33
N VAL A 5 22.84 -20.86 58.43
CA VAL A 5 22.63 -20.86 56.99
C VAL A 5 22.14 -22.26 56.60
N THR A 6 20.86 -22.38 56.28
CA THR A 6 20.27 -23.62 55.76
C THR A 6 20.77 -23.86 54.34
N SER A 7 21.64 -24.85 54.18
CA SER A 7 22.12 -25.30 52.87
C SER A 7 20.96 -25.99 52.12
N PRO A 8 20.63 -25.57 50.88
CA PRO A 8 19.57 -26.23 50.11
C PRO A 8 20.04 -27.61 49.65
N GLY A 9 19.27 -28.65 50.01
CA GLY A 9 19.54 -30.03 49.63
C GLY A 9 19.65 -30.25 48.11
N PRO A 10 20.32 -31.33 47.67
CA PRO A 10 20.73 -31.53 46.27
C PRO A 10 19.57 -31.53 45.26
N GLY A 11 18.36 -31.95 45.66
CA GLY A 11 17.17 -31.90 44.80
C GLY A 11 16.66 -30.49 44.51
N ARG A 12 16.80 -29.57 45.48
CA ARG A 12 16.33 -28.18 45.36
C ARG A 12 17.21 -27.35 44.43
N ARG A 13 18.53 -27.60 44.44
CA ARG A 13 19.49 -27.01 43.49
C ARG A 13 19.21 -27.47 42.06
N ARG A 14 18.94 -28.77 41.87
CA ARG A 14 18.62 -29.35 40.55
C ARG A 14 17.32 -28.77 39.97
N TRP A 15 16.31 -28.61 40.82
CA TRP A 15 15.03 -27.99 40.43
C TRP A 15 15.19 -26.50 40.05
N LEU A 16 15.97 -25.74 40.83
CA LEU A 16 16.31 -24.35 40.52
C LEU A 16 17.07 -24.20 39.19
N THR A 17 18.04 -25.08 38.90
CA THR A 17 18.74 -25.05 37.61
C THR A 17 17.82 -25.35 36.42
N TRP A 18 16.87 -26.28 36.58
CA TRP A 18 15.87 -26.55 35.54
C TRP A 18 14.95 -25.36 35.29
N LEU A 19 14.48 -24.71 36.35
CA LEU A 19 13.62 -23.54 36.25
C LEU A 19 14.35 -22.35 35.60
N LEU A 20 15.62 -22.13 35.96
CA LEU A 20 16.46 -21.10 35.33
C LEU A 20 16.74 -21.40 33.86
N ALA A 21 17.03 -22.66 33.51
CA ALA A 21 17.23 -23.06 32.12
C ALA A 21 15.97 -22.84 31.28
N LEU A 22 14.80 -23.21 31.81
CA LEU A 22 13.52 -23.03 31.13
C LEU A 22 13.18 -21.54 30.95
N CYS A 23 13.50 -20.71 31.94
CA CYS A 23 13.36 -19.26 31.86
C CYS A 23 14.30 -18.65 30.80
N ALA A 24 15.55 -19.09 30.74
CA ALA A 24 16.52 -18.63 29.73
C ALA A 24 16.07 -19.02 28.30
N VAL A 25 15.60 -20.26 28.10
CA VAL A 25 15.08 -20.71 26.81
C VAL A 25 13.84 -19.92 26.40
N GLY A 26 12.90 -19.68 27.32
CA GLY A 26 11.72 -18.85 27.04
C GLY A 26 12.09 -17.42 26.66
N THR A 27 13.08 -16.84 27.35
CA THR A 27 13.57 -15.49 27.05
C THR A 27 14.22 -15.42 25.67
N LEU A 28 15.07 -16.39 25.31
CA LEU A 28 15.69 -16.46 23.99
C LEU A 28 14.66 -16.66 22.87
N GLY A 29 13.62 -17.46 23.11
CA GLY A 29 12.50 -17.63 22.19
C GLY A 29 11.73 -16.32 21.98
N ALA A 30 11.45 -15.58 23.05
CA ALA A 30 10.78 -14.27 22.95
C ALA A 30 11.63 -13.24 22.19
N ILE A 31 12.95 -13.20 22.43
CA ILE A 31 13.88 -12.32 21.71
C ILE A 31 13.95 -12.71 20.22
N ALA A 32 14.03 -14.00 19.90
CA ALA A 32 14.03 -14.47 18.53
C ALA A 32 12.72 -14.12 17.81
N TRP A 33 11.58 -14.25 18.47
CA TRP A 33 10.28 -13.88 17.94
C TRP A 33 10.13 -12.37 17.73
N ALA A 34 10.58 -11.56 18.70
CA ALA A 34 10.60 -10.11 18.57
C ALA A 34 11.53 -9.66 17.44
N GLY A 35 12.69 -10.30 17.30
CA GLY A 35 13.59 -10.10 16.18
C GLY A 35 12.91 -10.44 14.86
N TYR A 36 12.24 -11.59 14.77
CA TYR A 36 11.49 -11.98 13.58
C TYR A 36 10.43 -10.93 13.22
N LEU A 37 9.64 -10.42 14.18
CA LEU A 37 8.66 -9.36 13.92
C LEU A 37 9.30 -8.04 13.48
N LEU A 38 10.46 -7.68 14.04
CA LEU A 38 11.18 -6.45 13.66
C LEU A 38 11.86 -6.55 12.29
N PHE A 39 12.27 -7.74 11.89
CA PHE A 39 12.95 -8.00 10.61
C PHE A 39 12.02 -8.53 9.52
N THR A 40 10.77 -8.85 9.83
CA THR A 40 9.75 -9.11 8.82
C THR A 40 9.35 -7.75 8.26
N PRO A 41 9.70 -7.40 7.01
CA PRO A 41 9.17 -6.20 6.40
C PRO A 41 7.65 -6.29 6.48
N ALA A 42 7.00 -5.22 6.93
CA ALA A 42 5.56 -5.11 6.75
C ALA A 42 5.34 -5.26 5.25
N GLY A 43 4.81 -6.41 4.82
CA GLY A 43 4.43 -6.60 3.44
C GLY A 43 3.51 -5.45 3.03
N ASP A 44 3.51 -5.13 1.73
CA ASP A 44 2.67 -4.08 1.16
C ASP A 44 1.29 -4.07 1.85
N THR A 45 0.86 -2.90 2.31
CA THR A 45 -0.53 -2.75 2.73
C THR A 45 -1.45 -3.19 1.59
N SER A 46 -2.68 -3.63 1.90
CA SER A 46 -3.63 -4.03 0.85
C SER A 46 -3.82 -2.93 -0.21
N GLN A 47 -3.69 -1.67 0.20
CA GLN A 47 -3.68 -0.52 -0.70
C GLN A 47 -2.42 -0.47 -1.59
N GLU A 48 -1.21 -0.55 -1.02
CA GLU A 48 0.05 -0.51 -1.80
C GLU A 48 0.13 -1.65 -2.82
N ALA A 49 -0.36 -2.83 -2.46
CA ALA A 49 -0.45 -3.96 -3.39
C ALA A 49 -1.37 -3.65 -4.59
N VAL A 50 -2.53 -3.03 -4.34
CA VAL A 50 -3.46 -2.60 -5.39
C VAL A 50 -2.85 -1.48 -6.24
N GLU A 51 -2.19 -0.50 -5.62
CA GLU A 51 -1.50 0.57 -6.33
C GLU A 51 -0.41 0.03 -7.25
N ARG A 52 0.40 -0.92 -6.77
CA ARG A 52 1.47 -1.56 -7.56
C ARG A 52 0.90 -2.43 -8.68
N ARG A 53 -0.19 -3.15 -8.42
CA ARG A 53 -0.96 -3.93 -9.43
C ARG A 53 -1.50 -3.02 -10.53
N ALA A 54 -1.99 -1.83 -10.18
CA ALA A 54 -2.48 -0.86 -11.14
C ALA A 54 -1.39 -0.10 -11.89
N GLY A 55 -0.11 -0.29 -11.55
CA GLY A 55 0.97 0.52 -12.11
C GLY A 55 0.90 1.99 -11.69
N MET A 56 0.38 2.27 -10.49
CA MET A 56 0.15 3.61 -9.94
C MET A 56 0.96 3.85 -8.64
N HIS A 57 1.77 2.90 -8.20
CA HIS A 57 2.56 3.03 -6.98
C HIS A 57 3.68 4.07 -7.18
N HIS A 58 3.97 4.87 -6.16
CA HIS A 58 4.94 5.97 -6.25
C HIS A 58 6.36 5.51 -6.65
N ASP A 59 6.81 4.35 -6.20
CA ASP A 59 8.09 3.76 -6.63
C ASP A 59 8.19 3.48 -8.13
N GLN A 60 7.04 3.29 -8.79
CA GLN A 60 6.97 3.08 -10.24
C GLN A 60 7.06 4.41 -11.02
N HIS A 61 6.96 5.57 -10.32
CA HIS A 61 6.85 6.93 -10.88
C HIS A 61 7.75 7.93 -10.14
N THR A 62 9.04 7.62 -10.01
CA THR A 62 9.98 8.41 -9.19
C THR A 62 10.29 9.81 -9.74
N ALA A 63 10.09 10.04 -11.04
CA ALA A 63 10.48 11.28 -11.71
C ALA A 63 9.69 12.52 -11.24
N ALA A 64 8.48 12.35 -10.72
CA ALA A 64 7.60 13.45 -10.36
C ALA A 64 7.92 14.08 -9.00
N GLY A 65 8.68 13.40 -8.13
CA GLY A 65 9.01 13.86 -6.77
C GLY A 65 7.79 14.05 -5.83
N ARG A 66 6.59 13.68 -6.29
CA ARG A 66 5.32 13.68 -5.56
C ARG A 66 4.43 12.58 -6.11
N TYR A 67 3.47 12.15 -5.31
CA TYR A 67 2.49 11.13 -5.68
C TYR A 67 1.13 11.47 -5.09
N TYR A 68 0.07 10.93 -5.69
CA TYR A 68 -1.28 11.07 -5.18
C TYR A 68 -1.63 9.85 -4.33
N VAL A 69 -2.26 10.09 -3.18
CA VAL A 69 -2.79 9.02 -2.33
C VAL A 69 -4.23 8.74 -2.73
N PRO A 70 -4.60 7.49 -3.08
CA PRO A 70 -5.98 7.15 -3.37
C PRO A 70 -6.84 7.24 -2.11
N THR A 71 -8.08 7.66 -2.29
CA THR A 71 -9.13 7.63 -1.26
C THR A 71 -9.79 6.26 -1.15
N HIS A 72 -9.63 5.40 -2.16
CA HIS A 72 -10.12 4.03 -2.22
C HIS A 72 -9.16 3.20 -3.05
N ALA A 73 -8.83 2.00 -2.58
CA ALA A 73 -8.02 1.03 -3.29
C ALA A 73 -8.55 -0.38 -3.00
N GLU A 74 -8.90 -1.10 -4.04
CA GLU A 74 -9.47 -2.44 -3.95
C GLU A 74 -9.08 -3.29 -5.16
N LEU A 75 -8.97 -4.61 -4.93
CA LEU A 75 -8.80 -5.59 -5.99
C LEU A 75 -10.14 -6.31 -6.16
N GLU A 76 -10.73 -6.23 -7.34
CA GLU A 76 -11.94 -6.97 -7.72
C GLU A 76 -11.62 -8.48 -7.87
N ASP A 77 -12.64 -9.33 -7.78
CA ASP A 77 -12.49 -10.80 -7.85
C ASP A 77 -11.88 -11.29 -9.18
N ASP A 78 -12.05 -10.50 -10.26
CA ASP A 78 -11.48 -10.76 -11.58
C ASP A 78 -10.00 -10.32 -11.70
N GLY A 79 -9.42 -9.79 -10.62
CA GLY A 79 -8.04 -9.29 -10.57
C GLY A 79 -7.87 -7.86 -11.09
N THR A 80 -8.98 -7.15 -11.37
CA THR A 80 -8.96 -5.73 -11.72
C THR A 80 -8.67 -4.88 -10.48
N ALA A 81 -7.61 -4.06 -10.55
CA ALA A 81 -7.31 -3.08 -9.52
C ALA A 81 -8.13 -1.81 -9.74
N VAL A 82 -8.85 -1.37 -8.71
CA VAL A 82 -9.69 -0.17 -8.73
C VAL A 82 -9.18 0.85 -7.72
N LEU A 83 -8.77 2.02 -8.21
CA LEU A 83 -8.29 3.13 -7.41
C LEU A 83 -9.18 4.35 -7.62
N ARG A 84 -9.46 5.11 -6.56
CA ARG A 84 -10.20 6.38 -6.65
C ARG A 84 -9.45 7.51 -6.00
N TYR A 85 -9.27 8.59 -6.74
CA TYR A 85 -8.56 9.79 -6.31
C TYR A 85 -9.49 11.00 -6.28
N ARG A 86 -9.14 11.96 -5.44
CA ARG A 86 -9.73 13.29 -5.41
C ARG A 86 -8.64 14.32 -5.68
N VAL A 87 -8.81 15.13 -6.71
CA VAL A 87 -7.89 16.20 -7.10
C VAL A 87 -8.59 17.55 -7.02
N GLY A 88 -7.83 18.64 -6.90
CA GLY A 88 -8.37 20.00 -6.85
C GLY A 88 -8.48 20.61 -5.45
N ASN A 89 -8.00 19.95 -4.39
CA ASN A 89 -8.07 20.48 -3.01
C ASN A 89 -6.99 21.53 -2.67
N GLY A 90 -6.20 22.01 -3.64
CA GLY A 90 -5.12 22.99 -3.42
C GLY A 90 -4.50 23.52 -4.72
N GLN A 91 -3.64 24.55 -4.61
CA GLN A 91 -3.05 25.28 -5.75
C GLN A 91 -2.31 24.39 -6.75
N ASP A 92 -1.62 23.37 -6.26
CA ASP A 92 -0.77 22.50 -7.07
C ASP A 92 -1.43 21.17 -7.46
N SER A 93 -2.69 20.94 -7.05
CA SER A 93 -3.41 19.69 -7.30
C SER A 93 -4.44 19.91 -8.41
N SER A 94 -4.14 19.42 -9.62
CA SER A 94 -5.06 19.48 -10.77
C SER A 94 -5.08 18.16 -11.52
N VAL A 95 -6.09 17.94 -12.38
CA VAL A 95 -6.13 16.77 -13.27
C VAL A 95 -4.89 16.72 -14.17
N LYS A 96 -4.50 17.87 -14.73
CA LYS A 96 -3.28 17.96 -15.56
C LYS A 96 -2.04 17.51 -14.79
N ASP A 97 -1.96 17.88 -13.52
CA ASP A 97 -0.84 17.48 -12.69
C ASP A 97 -0.85 15.99 -12.32
N PHE A 98 -2.03 15.44 -12.03
CA PHE A 98 -2.21 14.01 -11.82
C PHE A 98 -1.73 13.21 -13.03
N LEU A 99 -2.17 13.59 -14.23
CA LEU A 99 -1.79 12.92 -15.46
C LEU A 99 -0.27 12.99 -15.69
N ARG A 100 0.34 14.15 -15.43
CA ARG A 100 1.80 14.32 -15.52
C ARG A 100 2.55 13.47 -14.50
N THR A 101 2.03 13.33 -13.28
CA THR A 101 2.68 12.59 -12.19
C THR A 101 2.83 11.10 -12.51
N TYR A 102 1.90 10.56 -13.31
CA TYR A 102 1.87 9.13 -13.67
C TYR A 102 2.21 8.87 -15.15
N ASP A 103 2.84 9.86 -15.80
CA ASP A 103 3.27 9.84 -17.21
C ASP A 103 2.13 9.48 -18.20
N ILE A 104 0.91 9.91 -17.89
CA ILE A 104 -0.27 9.66 -18.71
C ILE A 104 -0.34 10.71 -19.81
N ALA A 105 -0.15 10.30 -21.06
CA ALA A 105 -0.10 11.19 -22.23
C ALA A 105 -1.45 11.83 -22.62
N ALA A 106 -2.51 11.58 -21.85
CA ALA A 106 -3.84 12.12 -22.09
C ALA A 106 -3.85 13.66 -22.01
N LYS A 107 -4.52 14.29 -22.99
CA LYS A 107 -4.78 15.73 -22.98
C LYS A 107 -6.26 15.95 -22.71
N PRO A 108 -6.65 16.23 -21.46
CA PRO A 108 -8.04 16.46 -21.17
C PRO A 108 -8.54 17.74 -21.81
N THR A 109 -9.42 17.61 -22.80
CA THR A 109 -10.22 18.73 -23.30
C THR A 109 -11.39 18.90 -22.35
N ARG A 110 -11.42 20.02 -21.62
CA ARG A 110 -12.54 20.40 -20.76
C ARG A 110 -13.75 20.72 -21.62
N VAL A 111 -14.55 19.70 -21.92
CA VAL A 111 -15.93 19.85 -22.37
C VAL A 111 -16.80 19.85 -21.10
N SER A 112 -17.69 20.82 -20.95
CA SER A 112 -18.44 21.09 -19.70
C SER A 112 -19.06 19.85 -19.06
N GLN A 113 -19.01 19.74 -17.72
CA GLN A 113 -19.65 18.68 -16.89
C GLN A 113 -19.47 17.23 -17.39
N SER A 114 -18.47 16.98 -18.22
CA SER A 114 -18.31 15.71 -18.91
C SER A 114 -17.38 14.80 -18.12
N GLU A 115 -17.79 13.56 -17.94
CA GLU A 115 -16.85 12.48 -17.68
C GLU A 115 -15.98 12.30 -18.92
N VAL A 116 -14.66 12.23 -18.73
CA VAL A 116 -13.76 11.90 -19.81
C VAL A 116 -12.93 10.68 -19.45
N THR A 117 -12.97 9.69 -20.34
CA THR A 117 -12.26 8.43 -20.17
C THR A 117 -11.00 8.41 -21.03
N TYR A 118 -9.90 7.97 -20.45
CA TYR A 118 -8.64 7.74 -21.15
C TYR A 118 -8.16 6.33 -20.87
N SER A 119 -7.48 5.73 -21.83
CA SER A 119 -6.80 4.46 -21.61
C SER A 119 -5.35 4.59 -21.98
N ASP A 120 -4.49 3.95 -21.21
CA ASP A 120 -3.10 3.79 -21.55
C ASP A 120 -2.58 2.41 -21.12
N ARG A 121 -1.27 2.24 -21.23
CA ARG A 121 -0.59 1.02 -20.82
C ARG A 121 0.68 1.39 -20.04
N PHE A 122 0.91 0.67 -18.95
CA PHE A 122 2.12 0.75 -18.14
C PHE A 122 2.71 -0.66 -18.01
N GLY A 123 3.79 -0.95 -18.74
CA GLY A 123 4.28 -2.32 -18.91
C GLY A 123 3.20 -3.22 -19.52
N GLU A 124 2.84 -4.29 -18.82
CA GLU A 124 1.77 -5.24 -19.22
C GLU A 124 0.38 -4.88 -18.67
N VAL A 125 0.27 -3.78 -17.91
CA VAL A 125 -0.98 -3.35 -17.27
C VAL A 125 -1.70 -2.37 -18.18
N ARG A 126 -2.92 -2.70 -18.58
CA ARG A 126 -3.86 -1.73 -19.18
C ARG A 126 -4.50 -0.93 -18.06
N ARG A 127 -4.60 0.38 -18.26
CA ARG A 127 -5.22 1.29 -17.29
C ARG A 127 -6.27 2.12 -18.00
N GLU A 128 -7.44 2.23 -17.38
CA GLU A 128 -8.52 3.11 -17.79
C GLU A 128 -8.74 4.16 -16.69
N PHE A 129 -8.76 5.42 -17.09
CA PHE A 129 -8.91 6.58 -16.23
C PHE A 129 -10.22 7.29 -16.57
N ALA A 130 -11.19 7.21 -15.69
CA ALA A 130 -12.42 8.00 -15.77
C ALA A 130 -12.26 9.27 -14.91
N VAL A 131 -12.26 10.43 -15.56
CA VAL A 131 -12.15 11.74 -14.91
C VAL A 131 -13.50 12.42 -14.90
N THR A 132 -14.08 12.58 -13.72
CA THR A 132 -15.34 13.31 -13.52
C THR A 132 -15.04 14.68 -12.93
N TYR A 133 -15.26 15.75 -13.72
CA TYR A 133 -15.13 17.13 -13.24
C TYR A 133 -16.36 17.54 -12.44
N ASN A 134 -16.16 17.97 -11.19
CA ASN A 134 -17.22 18.59 -10.41
C ASN A 134 -17.40 20.06 -10.84
N SER A 135 -18.63 20.56 -10.74
CA SER A 135 -18.90 21.99 -10.96
C SER A 135 -18.07 22.83 -9.99
N SER A 136 -17.15 23.64 -10.51
CA SER A 136 -16.31 24.53 -9.70
C SER A 136 -17.16 25.62 -9.03
N PRO A 137 -16.97 25.93 -7.73
CA PRO A 137 -17.65 27.03 -7.07
C PRO A 137 -16.97 28.35 -7.49
N GLY A 138 -17.34 28.87 -8.66
CA GLY A 138 -17.05 30.25 -9.08
C GLY A 138 -15.86 30.45 -10.03
N PRO A 139 -15.77 31.65 -10.65
CA PRO A 139 -14.71 32.00 -11.59
C PRO A 139 -13.36 32.10 -10.85
N GLY A 140 -12.45 31.18 -11.15
CA GLY A 140 -11.11 31.09 -10.53
C GLY A 140 -10.91 29.88 -9.60
N GLY A 141 -11.93 29.04 -9.38
CA GLY A 141 -11.82 27.85 -8.54
C GLY A 141 -11.08 26.70 -9.23
N TYR A 142 -10.17 26.05 -8.49
CA TYR A 142 -9.42 24.87 -8.92
C TYR A 142 -10.36 23.76 -9.42
N ASP A 143 -9.92 23.02 -10.44
CA ASP A 143 -10.71 21.94 -11.02
C ASP A 143 -10.78 20.75 -10.04
N HIS A 144 -11.83 20.74 -9.21
CA HIS A 144 -12.16 19.60 -8.39
C HIS A 144 -12.62 18.44 -9.27
N ALA A 145 -11.88 17.35 -9.28
CA ALA A 145 -12.25 16.16 -10.03
C ALA A 145 -12.11 14.89 -9.20
N ARG A 146 -12.96 13.93 -9.52
CA ARG A 146 -12.80 12.55 -9.10
C ARG A 146 -12.16 11.79 -10.25
N ILE A 147 -11.10 11.03 -9.96
CA ILE A 147 -10.45 10.18 -10.95
C ILE A 147 -10.60 8.74 -10.48
N THR A 148 -11.20 7.90 -11.31
CA THR A 148 -11.26 6.46 -11.09
C THR A 148 -10.29 5.80 -12.04
N VAL A 149 -9.42 4.94 -11.52
CA VAL A 149 -8.49 4.12 -12.30
C VAL A 149 -8.95 2.68 -12.20
N ARG A 150 -9.17 2.02 -13.32
CA ARG A 150 -9.34 0.58 -13.41
C ARG A 150 -8.16 0.00 -14.17
N ALA A 151 -7.52 -1.01 -13.62
CA ALA A 151 -6.31 -1.55 -14.20
C ALA A 151 -6.31 -3.07 -14.17
N TRP A 152 -5.95 -3.69 -15.29
CA TRP A 152 -5.94 -5.14 -15.45
C TRP A 152 -4.77 -5.57 -16.32
N SER A 153 -4.30 -6.80 -16.13
CA SER A 153 -3.24 -7.39 -16.94
C SER A 153 -3.84 -8.15 -18.12
N ASP A 154 -3.22 -8.07 -19.30
CA ASP A 154 -3.65 -8.85 -20.47
C ASP A 154 -3.34 -10.37 -20.34
N GLY A 155 -2.61 -10.75 -19.29
CA GLY A 155 -2.18 -12.13 -18.99
C GLY A 155 -2.95 -12.78 -17.85
N ALA A 156 -4.22 -13.09 -18.10
CA ALA A 156 -4.94 -14.21 -17.47
C ALA A 156 -5.70 -14.98 -18.57
N SER A 157 -5.07 -15.14 -19.74
CA SER A 157 -5.48 -16.15 -20.71
C SER A 157 -4.79 -17.43 -20.27
N GLY A 158 -5.56 -18.39 -19.73
CA GLY A 158 -5.01 -19.62 -19.19
C GLY A 158 -4.21 -20.41 -20.21
N ASP A 159 -2.99 -20.79 -19.84
CA ASP A 159 -2.25 -21.93 -20.37
C ASP A 159 -1.14 -22.25 -19.35
N ASP A 160 -1.54 -22.91 -18.27
CA ASP A 160 -0.68 -23.79 -17.48
C ASP A 160 -1.60 -24.71 -16.67
N ALA A 161 -2.11 -25.74 -17.35
CA ALA A 161 -2.59 -26.94 -16.68
C ALA A 161 -1.46 -28.00 -16.78
N PRO A 162 -1.20 -28.76 -15.70
CA PRO A 162 -0.12 -29.75 -15.66
C PRO A 162 -0.29 -30.89 -16.67
#